data_AF-A0A3P9NTF0-F1
#
_entry.id   AF-A0A3P9NTF0-F1
#
_cell.length_a   1.000
_cell.length_b   1.000
_cell.length_c   1.000
_cell.angle_alpha   90.00
_cell.angle_beta   90.00
_cell.angle_gamma   90.00
#
_symmetry.space_group_name_H-M   'P 1'
#
loop_
_entity.id
_entity.type
_entity.pdbx_description
1 polymer ?
#
loop_
_entity_poly.entity_id
_entity_poly.type
_entity_poly.pdbx_seq_one_letter_code
_entity_poly.pdbx_strand_id
1 'polypeptide(L)'
;MGAYYCAICNQTTFCGKKKHIFGKNHQSRLRVVLLKFTEKVKEARRTLKKPQVEKFDCTQHKQKFWCYCCGLEVERNVTDDNMTVMYGGLLEHMATREHRNGTYKFWWDNKADPKLRDRVLITEEETERFKAEVAKVLECFVEKEDEYIKQQADVIRAQEKHRQEVFQCLLEVCFPKMQWPWLVFFYVRRKIPLFSS
;
A
#
# COMPACT_ATOMS: atom_id res chain seq x y z
N MET A 1 -6.16 -47.80 -15.85
CA MET A 1 -6.55 -46.41 -16.16
C MET A 1 -6.71 -45.68 -14.83
N GLY A 2 -5.80 -44.76 -14.49
CA GLY A 2 -5.84 -44.05 -13.21
C GLY A 2 -6.71 -42.79 -13.29
N ALA A 3 -7.40 -42.49 -12.18
CA ALA A 3 -8.10 -41.22 -12.01
C ALA A 3 -7.09 -40.05 -12.01
N TYR A 4 -7.39 -38.98 -12.74
CA TYR A 4 -6.55 -37.79 -12.86
C TYR A 4 -7.37 -36.54 -12.55
N TYR A 5 -6.97 -35.80 -11.53
CA TYR A 5 -7.56 -34.51 -11.20
C TYR A 5 -6.91 -33.38 -12.02
N CYS A 6 -7.73 -32.54 -12.65
CA CYS A 6 -7.29 -31.36 -13.38
C CYS A 6 -7.68 -30.08 -12.65
N ALA A 7 -6.70 -29.32 -12.16
CA ALA A 7 -6.93 -28.05 -11.46
C ALA A 7 -7.61 -26.98 -12.34
N ILE A 8 -7.35 -26.98 -13.67
CA ILE A 8 -7.95 -26.02 -14.61
C ILE A 8 -9.44 -26.31 -14.84
N CYS A 9 -9.79 -27.60 -14.87
CA CYS A 9 -11.17 -28.03 -15.08
C CYS A 9 -11.92 -28.28 -13.76
N ASN A 10 -11.23 -28.18 -12.62
CA ASN A 10 -11.73 -28.48 -11.27
C ASN A 10 -12.50 -29.81 -11.19
N GLN A 11 -11.99 -30.85 -11.85
CA GLN A 11 -12.69 -32.14 -11.98
C GLN A 11 -11.70 -33.31 -12.08
N THR A 12 -12.12 -34.45 -11.53
CA THR A 12 -11.42 -35.73 -11.71
C THR A 12 -11.90 -36.39 -13.00
N THR A 13 -10.95 -36.88 -13.79
CA THR A 13 -11.19 -37.53 -15.08
C THR A 13 -10.64 -38.94 -15.07
N PHE A 14 -11.42 -39.88 -15.62
CA PHE A 14 -11.07 -41.30 -15.67
C PHE A 14 -10.58 -41.73 -17.07
N CYS A 15 -10.69 -40.84 -18.06
CA CYS A 15 -10.30 -41.08 -19.45
C CYS A 15 -8.78 -41.01 -19.71
N GLY A 16 -7.97 -40.85 -18.67
CA GLY A 16 -6.52 -40.73 -18.71
C GLY A 16 -6.02 -39.29 -18.97
N LYS A 17 -4.91 -38.91 -18.32
CA LYS A 17 -4.34 -37.54 -18.35
C LYS A 17 -4.19 -36.99 -19.78
N LYS A 18 -3.57 -37.75 -20.69
CA LYS A 18 -3.32 -37.32 -22.08
C LYS A 18 -4.62 -37.00 -22.81
N LYS A 19 -5.61 -37.89 -22.80
CA LYS A 19 -6.88 -37.70 -23.52
C LYS A 19 -7.65 -36.47 -23.00
N HIS A 20 -7.60 -36.21 -21.70
CA HIS A 20 -8.22 -35.02 -21.12
C HIS A 20 -7.55 -33.72 -21.57
N ILE A 21 -6.22 -33.62 -21.50
CA ILE A 21 -5.48 -32.39 -21.84
C ILE A 21 -5.69 -31.98 -23.30
N PHE A 22 -5.72 -32.95 -24.23
CA PHE A 22 -5.99 -32.66 -25.66
C PHE A 22 -7.48 -32.49 -25.97
N GLY A 23 -8.37 -32.66 -24.99
CA GLY A 23 -9.80 -32.49 -25.18
C GLY A 23 -10.21 -31.04 -25.43
N LYS A 24 -11.17 -30.83 -26.34
CA LYS A 24 -11.68 -29.48 -26.69
C LYS A 24 -12.16 -28.67 -25.48
N ASN A 25 -12.84 -29.32 -24.53
CA ASN A 25 -13.35 -28.67 -23.31
C ASN A 25 -12.22 -28.20 -22.38
N HIS A 26 -11.14 -28.97 -22.26
CA HIS A 26 -9.99 -28.55 -21.47
C HIS A 26 -9.30 -27.36 -22.15
N GLN A 27 -9.04 -27.47 -23.46
CA GLN A 27 -8.34 -26.43 -24.21
C GLN A 27 -9.12 -25.10 -24.28
N SER A 28 -10.45 -25.14 -24.38
CA SER A 28 -11.27 -23.92 -24.33
C SER A 28 -11.21 -23.25 -22.95
N ARG A 29 -11.33 -24.02 -21.86
CA ARG A 29 -11.19 -23.51 -20.49
C ARG A 29 -9.79 -22.95 -20.23
N LEU A 30 -8.75 -23.69 -20.62
CA LEU A 30 -7.35 -23.28 -20.53
C LEU A 30 -7.13 -21.93 -21.23
N ARG A 31 -7.68 -21.76 -22.45
CA ARG A 31 -7.57 -20.49 -23.17
C ARG A 31 -8.18 -19.33 -22.41
N VAL A 32 -9.37 -19.48 -21.85
CA VAL A 32 -10.04 -18.42 -21.06
C VAL A 32 -9.25 -18.08 -19.80
N VAL A 33 -8.77 -19.10 -19.08
CA VAL A 33 -7.95 -18.93 -17.88
C VAL A 33 -6.66 -18.17 -18.21
N LEU A 34 -5.96 -18.59 -19.26
CA LEU A 34 -4.73 -17.94 -19.71
C LEU A 34 -4.99 -16.51 -20.17
N LEU A 35 -6.08 -16.24 -20.89
CA LEU A 35 -6.43 -14.88 -21.31
C LEU A 35 -6.60 -13.95 -20.11
N LYS A 36 -7.41 -14.35 -19.12
CA LYS A 36 -7.61 -13.59 -17.89
C LYS A 36 -6.31 -13.40 -17.11
N PHE A 37 -5.47 -14.43 -17.04
CA PHE A 37 -4.19 -14.37 -16.36
C PHE A 37 -3.23 -13.40 -17.07
N THR A 38 -3.12 -13.49 -18.40
CA THR A 38 -2.25 -12.60 -19.19
C THR A 38 -2.69 -11.14 -19.13
N GLU A 39 -3.99 -10.84 -19.08
CA GLU A 39 -4.44 -9.46 -18.93
C GLU A 39 -4.08 -8.88 -17.55
N LYS A 40 -4.16 -9.67 -16.47
CA LYS A 40 -3.66 -9.23 -15.14
C LYS A 40 -2.17 -8.92 -15.14
N VAL A 41 -1.35 -9.78 -15.77
CA VAL A 41 0.10 -9.53 -15.86
C VAL A 41 0.40 -8.32 -16.74
N LYS A 42 -0.38 -8.12 -17.81
CA LYS A 42 -0.26 -6.96 -18.69
C LYS A 42 -0.64 -5.65 -18.00
N GLU A 43 -1.67 -5.65 -17.15
CA GLU A 43 -2.01 -4.50 -16.31
C GLU A 43 -0.85 -4.14 -15.39
N ALA A 44 -0.27 -5.12 -14.68
CA ALA A 44 0.91 -4.91 -13.87
C ALA A 44 2.11 -4.42 -14.71
N ARG A 45 2.33 -4.96 -15.91
CA ARG A 45 3.43 -4.53 -16.79
C ARG A 45 3.35 -3.04 -17.15
N ARG A 46 2.16 -2.43 -17.16
CA ARG A 46 2.00 -0.99 -17.42
C ARG A 46 2.61 -0.14 -16.30
N THR A 47 2.67 -0.64 -15.07
CA THR A 47 3.27 0.09 -13.93
C THR A 47 4.79 0.04 -13.94
N LEU A 48 5.43 -0.82 -14.76
CA LEU A 48 6.90 -0.85 -14.91
C LEU A 48 7.49 0.51 -15.31
N LYS A 49 6.76 1.28 -16.13
CA LYS A 49 7.22 2.60 -16.60
C LYS A 49 6.92 3.73 -15.61
N LYS A 50 5.87 3.58 -14.82
CA LYS A 50 5.40 4.57 -13.86
C LYS A 50 4.81 3.84 -12.66
N PRO A 51 5.66 3.47 -11.68
CA PRO A 51 5.21 2.85 -10.45
C PRO A 51 4.24 3.77 -9.72
N GLN A 52 3.29 3.16 -9.02
CA GLN A 52 2.32 3.88 -8.20
C GLN A 52 2.56 3.51 -6.75
N VAL A 53 2.81 4.53 -5.95
CA VAL A 53 2.98 4.43 -4.50
C VAL A 53 1.87 5.23 -3.84
N GLU A 54 1.19 4.61 -2.90
CA GLU A 54 0.08 5.20 -2.14
C GLU A 54 0.30 5.00 -0.64
N LYS A 55 -0.39 5.78 0.20
CA LYS A 55 -0.49 5.51 1.64
C LYS A 55 -1.19 4.18 1.85
N PHE A 56 -0.69 3.36 2.77
CA PHE A 56 -1.26 2.04 3.01
C PHE A 56 -2.70 2.12 3.54
N ASP A 57 -3.59 1.36 2.89
CA ASP A 57 -4.96 1.12 3.29
C ASP A 57 -5.22 -0.39 3.34
N CYS A 58 -5.42 -0.91 4.55
CA CYS A 58 -5.63 -2.33 4.78
C CYS A 58 -6.85 -2.93 4.05
N THR A 59 -7.85 -2.11 3.72
CA THR A 59 -9.07 -2.56 3.03
C THR A 59 -8.86 -2.70 1.52
N GLN A 60 -7.94 -1.93 0.95
CA GLN A 60 -7.72 -1.84 -0.50
C GLN A 60 -6.45 -2.55 -0.95
N HIS A 61 -5.40 -2.58 -0.12
CA HIS A 61 -4.06 -2.93 -0.56
C HIS A 61 -3.63 -4.36 -0.24
N LYS A 62 -4.29 -5.05 0.71
CA LYS A 62 -4.08 -6.49 1.01
C LYS A 62 -4.80 -7.40 0.01
N GLN A 63 -4.56 -7.18 -1.28
CA GLN A 63 -5.14 -7.99 -2.34
C GLN A 63 -4.19 -9.11 -2.76
N LYS A 64 -4.74 -10.29 -3.01
CA LYS A 64 -4.00 -11.44 -3.53
C LYS A 64 -4.44 -11.81 -4.93
N PHE A 65 -3.61 -12.56 -5.65
CA PHE A 65 -3.99 -13.20 -6.90
C PHE A 65 -3.47 -14.63 -6.97
N TRP A 66 -4.21 -15.48 -7.69
CA TRP A 66 -3.80 -16.85 -7.95
C TRP A 66 -2.87 -16.93 -9.16
N CYS A 67 -1.68 -17.48 -8.98
CA CYS A 67 -0.77 -17.82 -10.07
C CYS A 67 -1.02 -19.26 -10.55
N TYR A 68 -1.54 -19.40 -11.78
CA TYR A 68 -1.81 -20.74 -12.35
C TYR A 68 -0.55 -21.53 -12.68
N CYS A 69 0.57 -20.85 -12.97
CA CYS A 69 1.84 -21.49 -13.30
C CYS A 69 2.45 -22.18 -12.08
N CYS A 70 2.35 -21.52 -10.93
CA CYS A 70 2.94 -21.97 -9.66
C CYS A 70 1.93 -22.72 -8.77
N GLY A 71 0.63 -22.54 -9.01
CA GLY A 71 -0.43 -23.14 -8.21
C GLY A 71 -0.48 -22.58 -6.79
N LEU A 72 -0.19 -21.30 -6.62
CA LEU A 72 -0.13 -20.63 -5.32
C LEU A 72 -0.77 -19.25 -5.35
N GLU A 73 -1.19 -18.80 -4.17
CA GLU A 73 -1.72 -17.46 -3.94
C GLU A 73 -0.58 -16.49 -3.61
N VAL A 74 -0.51 -15.39 -4.36
CA VAL A 74 0.58 -14.39 -4.31
C VAL A 74 -0.01 -13.04 -3.91
N GLU A 75 0.72 -12.27 -3.11
CA GLU A 75 0.38 -10.87 -2.85
C GLU A 75 0.43 -10.04 -4.14
N ARG A 76 -0.61 -9.23 -4.38
CA ARG A 76 -0.66 -8.36 -5.55
C ARG A 76 0.31 -7.19 -5.40
N ASN A 77 0.32 -6.57 -4.22
CA ASN A 77 1.07 -5.35 -3.93
C ASN A 77 2.20 -5.65 -2.94
N VAL A 78 3.21 -4.79 -2.90
CA VAL A 78 4.16 -4.76 -1.78
C VAL A 78 3.71 -3.68 -0.81
N THR A 79 3.43 -4.05 0.42
CA THR A 79 2.93 -3.15 1.46
C THR A 79 3.93 -3.05 2.60
N ASP A 80 4.18 -1.84 3.06
CA ASP A 80 4.81 -1.53 4.35
C ASP A 80 3.75 -0.85 5.25
N ASP A 81 4.05 -0.65 6.53
CA ASP A 81 3.09 -0.14 7.52
C ASP A 81 2.47 1.23 7.11
N ASN A 82 3.20 2.05 6.36
CA ASN A 82 2.78 3.38 5.96
C ASN A 82 2.43 3.53 4.46
N MET A 83 2.93 2.63 3.60
CA MET A 83 2.87 2.82 2.15
C MET A 83 2.72 1.52 1.37
N THR A 84 2.26 1.62 0.12
CA THR A 84 2.04 0.47 -0.76
C THR A 84 2.53 0.76 -2.17
N VAL A 85 3.33 -0.17 -2.70
CA VAL A 85 3.71 -0.21 -4.12
C VAL A 85 2.71 -1.10 -4.87
N MET A 86 1.90 -0.46 -5.72
CA MET A 86 0.86 -1.15 -6.48
C MET A 86 1.46 -2.13 -7.49
N TYR A 87 0.89 -3.34 -7.54
CA TYR A 87 1.34 -4.46 -8.37
C TYR A 87 2.78 -4.96 -8.11
N GLY A 88 3.48 -4.44 -7.09
CA GLY A 88 4.86 -4.82 -6.79
C GLY A 88 5.02 -6.33 -6.56
N GLY A 89 4.19 -6.92 -5.71
CA GLY A 89 4.28 -8.35 -5.36
C GLY A 89 4.00 -9.28 -6.55
N LEU A 90 3.07 -8.87 -7.43
CA LEU A 90 2.84 -9.58 -8.68
C LEU A 90 4.09 -9.52 -9.58
N LEU A 91 4.66 -8.33 -9.80
CA LEU A 91 5.82 -8.15 -10.66
C LEU A 91 7.04 -8.92 -10.14
N GLU A 92 7.30 -8.85 -8.84
CA GLU A 92 8.36 -9.60 -8.16
C GLU A 92 8.18 -11.10 -8.37
N HIS A 93 6.97 -11.63 -8.15
CA HIS A 93 6.69 -13.05 -8.38
C HIS A 93 6.95 -13.47 -9.83
N MET A 94 6.49 -12.68 -10.81
CA MET A 94 6.67 -13.00 -12.23
C MET A 94 8.14 -12.96 -12.69
N ALA A 95 9.00 -12.28 -11.94
CA ALA A 95 10.45 -12.21 -12.19
C ALA A 95 11.23 -13.38 -11.54
N THR A 96 10.62 -14.15 -10.63
CA THR A 96 11.31 -15.24 -9.93
C THR A 96 11.69 -16.41 -10.85
N ARG A 97 12.79 -17.09 -10.50
CA ARG A 97 13.23 -18.30 -11.22
C ARG A 97 12.25 -19.45 -11.03
N GLU A 98 11.63 -19.53 -9.86
CA GLU A 98 10.58 -20.50 -9.51
C GLU A 98 9.39 -20.36 -10.46
N HIS A 99 8.91 -19.13 -10.67
CA HIS A 99 7.82 -18.87 -11.61
C HIS A 99 8.20 -19.18 -13.05
N ARG A 100 9.43 -18.83 -13.47
CA ARG A 100 9.91 -19.17 -14.82
C ARG A 100 9.88 -20.68 -15.06
N ASN A 101 10.43 -21.46 -14.14
CA ASN A 101 10.42 -22.92 -14.23
C ASN A 101 8.99 -23.51 -14.16
N GLY A 102 8.15 -22.98 -13.25
CA GLY A 102 6.74 -23.34 -13.12
C GLY A 102 5.96 -23.06 -14.39
N THR A 103 6.23 -21.94 -15.06
CA THR A 103 5.64 -21.57 -16.36
C THR A 103 5.98 -22.59 -17.44
N TYR A 104 7.26 -22.95 -17.61
CA TYR A 104 7.63 -23.97 -18.60
C TYR A 104 6.96 -25.33 -18.32
N LYS A 105 6.96 -25.77 -17.06
CA LYS A 105 6.29 -27.00 -16.64
C LYS A 105 4.79 -26.96 -16.92
N PHE A 106 4.11 -25.89 -16.51
CA PHE A 106 2.69 -25.69 -16.72
C PHE A 106 2.32 -25.71 -18.21
N TRP A 107 3.10 -25.02 -19.04
CA TRP A 107 2.88 -25.01 -20.49
C TRP A 107 3.03 -26.40 -21.10
N TRP A 108 4.06 -27.14 -20.68
CA TRP A 108 4.30 -28.50 -21.13
C TRP A 108 3.18 -29.46 -20.70
N ASP A 109 2.76 -29.38 -19.45
CA ASP A 109 1.74 -30.25 -18.87
C ASP A 109 0.35 -30.02 -19.47
N ASN A 110 -0.03 -28.77 -19.75
CA ASN A 110 -1.37 -28.42 -20.26
C ASN A 110 -1.42 -28.22 -21.77
N LYS A 111 -0.29 -28.35 -22.47
CA LYS A 111 -0.18 -28.08 -23.93
C LYS A 111 -0.76 -26.72 -24.30
N ALA A 112 -0.40 -25.71 -23.52
CA ALA A 112 -0.83 -24.33 -23.71
C ALA A 112 -0.18 -23.69 -24.94
N ASP A 113 -0.81 -22.63 -25.46
CA ASP A 113 -0.30 -21.88 -26.61
C ASP A 113 1.07 -21.23 -26.30
N PRO A 114 2.14 -21.59 -27.05
CA PRO A 114 3.47 -21.00 -26.86
C PRO A 114 3.48 -19.46 -26.98
N LYS A 115 2.60 -18.87 -27.78
CA LYS A 115 2.54 -17.40 -27.99
C LYS A 115 2.17 -16.61 -26.75
N LEU A 116 1.52 -17.26 -25.77
CA LEU A 116 1.09 -16.64 -24.52
C LEU A 116 2.14 -16.78 -23.41
N ARG A 117 3.13 -17.67 -23.57
CA ARG A 117 4.11 -17.97 -22.54
C ARG A 117 4.96 -16.75 -22.20
N ASP A 118 5.50 -16.10 -23.22
CA ASP A 118 6.45 -15.00 -23.00
C ASP A 118 5.75 -13.75 -22.44
N ARG A 119 4.40 -13.69 -22.48
CA ARG A 119 3.60 -12.61 -21.90
C ARG A 119 3.54 -12.65 -20.36
N VAL A 120 3.77 -13.82 -19.77
CA VAL A 120 3.69 -14.02 -18.31
C VAL A 120 5.06 -14.07 -17.63
N LEU A 121 6.13 -13.87 -18.40
CA LEU A 121 7.50 -13.82 -17.89
C LEU A 121 7.98 -12.38 -17.89
N ILE A 122 8.56 -11.94 -16.78
CA ILE A 122 9.22 -10.63 -16.67
C ILE A 122 10.73 -10.85 -16.68
N THR A 123 11.44 -10.04 -17.46
CA THR A 123 12.90 -10.18 -17.53
C THR A 123 13.60 -9.52 -16.34
N GLU A 124 14.84 -9.89 -16.11
CA GLU A 124 15.65 -9.29 -15.04
C GLU A 124 15.87 -7.80 -15.31
N GLU A 125 16.08 -7.40 -16.57
CA GLU A 125 16.24 -6.00 -16.95
C GLU A 125 14.96 -5.18 -16.75
N GLU A 126 13.78 -5.78 -16.94
CA GLU A 126 12.50 -5.13 -16.62
C GLU A 126 12.34 -4.93 -15.11
N THR A 127 12.79 -5.90 -14.33
CA THR A 127 12.70 -5.90 -12.87
C THR A 127 13.64 -4.85 -12.26
N GLU A 128 14.89 -4.79 -12.69
CA GLU A 128 15.85 -3.81 -12.20
C GLU A 128 15.44 -2.37 -12.54
N ARG A 129 14.89 -2.16 -13.74
CA ARG A 129 14.35 -0.86 -14.14
C ARG A 129 13.16 -0.46 -13.28
N PHE A 130 12.27 -1.40 -12.98
CA PHE A 130 11.14 -1.15 -12.08
C PHE A 130 11.60 -0.78 -10.67
N LYS A 131 12.55 -1.52 -10.09
CA LYS A 131 13.11 -1.20 -8.77
C LYS A 131 13.71 0.21 -8.73
N ALA A 132 14.46 0.59 -9.77
CA ALA A 132 15.06 1.92 -9.87
C ALA A 132 13.99 3.03 -9.95
N GLU A 133 12.92 2.83 -10.72
CA GLU A 133 11.81 3.79 -10.78
C GLU A 133 10.99 3.82 -9.47
N VAL A 134 10.80 2.67 -8.82
CA VAL A 134 10.13 2.60 -7.51
C VAL A 134 10.91 3.39 -6.47
N ALA A 135 12.24 3.25 -6.41
CA ALA A 135 13.09 4.03 -5.50
C ALA A 135 12.90 5.54 -5.69
N LYS A 136 12.92 6.03 -6.93
CA LYS A 136 12.68 7.45 -7.24
C LYS A 136 11.30 7.92 -6.80
N VAL A 137 10.25 7.13 -7.09
CA VAL A 137 8.87 7.49 -6.72
C VAL A 137 8.70 7.49 -5.20
N LEU A 138 9.34 6.55 -4.50
CA LEU A 138 9.34 6.50 -3.03
C LEU A 138 10.01 7.73 -2.42
N GLU A 139 11.19 8.11 -2.93
CA GLU A 139 11.89 9.33 -2.48
C GLU A 139 10.99 10.57 -2.64
N CYS A 140 10.43 10.79 -3.83
CA CYS A 140 9.51 11.90 -4.08
C CYS A 140 8.22 11.83 -3.24
N PHE A 141 7.75 10.64 -2.87
CA PHE A 141 6.58 10.48 -2.02
C PHE A 141 6.89 10.90 -0.58
N VAL A 142 8.02 10.44 -0.02
CA VAL A 142 8.47 10.80 1.32
C VAL A 142 8.72 12.30 1.44
N GLU A 143 9.40 12.91 0.45
CA GLU A 143 9.64 14.36 0.44
C GLU A 143 8.34 15.17 0.50
N LYS A 144 7.31 14.77 -0.25
CA LYS A 144 6.00 15.44 -0.23
C LYS A 144 5.28 15.28 1.10
N GLU A 145 5.37 14.11 1.72
CA GLU A 145 4.80 13.89 3.05
C GLU A 145 5.51 14.75 4.11
N ASP A 146 6.83 14.87 4.05
CA ASP A 146 7.60 15.72 4.94
C ASP A 146 7.26 17.22 4.77
N GLU A 147 7.14 17.69 3.52
CA GLU A 147 6.69 19.05 3.23
C GLU A 147 5.29 19.32 3.77
N TYR A 148 4.37 18.36 3.60
CA TYR A 148 3.02 18.47 4.15
C TYR A 148 3.03 18.56 5.68
N ILE A 149 3.81 17.73 6.37
CA ILE A 149 3.96 17.76 7.83
C ILE A 149 4.51 19.11 8.30
N LYS A 150 5.52 19.66 7.62
CA LYS A 150 6.08 20.99 7.94
C LYS A 150 5.04 22.09 7.81
N GLN A 151 4.27 22.09 6.72
CA GLN A 151 3.19 23.06 6.50
C GLN A 151 2.12 22.98 7.59
N GLN A 152 1.70 21.77 7.98
CA GLN A 152 0.74 21.58 9.08
C GLN A 152 1.31 22.10 10.42
N ALA A 153 2.58 21.84 10.70
CA ALA A 153 3.24 22.35 11.91
C ALA A 153 3.34 23.88 11.94
N ASP A 154 3.57 24.53 10.80
CA ASP A 154 3.58 26.00 10.69
C ASP A 154 2.19 26.59 10.97
N VAL A 155 1.13 25.98 10.45
CA VAL A 155 -0.25 26.40 10.73
C VAL A 155 -0.56 26.31 12.22
N ILE A 156 -0.20 25.19 12.87
CA ILE A 156 -0.41 25.00 14.31
C ILE A 156 0.35 26.07 15.11
N ARG A 157 1.62 26.33 14.77
CA ARG A 157 2.44 27.36 15.43
C ARG A 157 1.86 28.77 15.25
N ALA A 158 1.40 29.11 14.04
CA ALA A 158 0.77 30.40 13.76
C ALA A 158 -0.53 30.58 14.54
N GLN A 159 -1.36 29.53 14.60
CA GLN A 159 -2.60 29.55 15.37
C GLN A 159 -2.34 29.71 16.86
N GLU A 160 -1.35 29.01 17.42
CA GLU A 160 -1.00 29.14 18.83
C GLU A 160 -0.45 30.54 19.15
N LYS A 161 0.41 31.09 18.30
CA LYS A 161 0.90 32.46 18.44
C LYS A 161 -0.25 33.47 18.43
N HIS A 162 -1.19 33.33 17.49
CA HIS A 162 -2.36 34.19 17.42
C HIS A 162 -3.23 34.11 18.69
N ARG A 163 -3.43 32.90 19.23
CA ARG A 163 -4.15 32.73 20.51
C ARG A 163 -3.46 33.46 21.65
N GLN A 164 -2.13 33.33 21.76
CA GLN A 164 -1.35 34.02 22.79
C GLN A 164 -1.45 35.54 22.67
N GLU A 165 -1.37 36.08 21.45
CA GLU A 165 -1.56 37.53 21.19
C GLU A 165 -2.95 38.01 21.60
N VAL A 166 -4.01 37.28 21.25
CA VAL A 166 -5.39 37.61 21.66
C VAL A 166 -5.55 37.58 23.18
N PHE A 167 -5.02 36.57 23.86
CA PHE A 167 -5.02 36.49 25.32
C PHE A 167 -4.27 37.67 25.96
N GLN A 168 -3.11 38.03 25.42
CA GLN A 168 -2.34 39.17 25.92
C GLN A 168 -3.09 40.50 25.76
N CYS A 169 -3.70 40.75 24.60
CA CYS A 169 -4.56 41.92 24.37
C CYS A 169 -5.74 41.98 25.36
N LEU A 170 -6.40 40.84 25.62
CA LEU A 170 -7.47 40.74 26.62
C LEU A 170 -6.99 41.11 28.02
N LEU A 171 -5.82 40.63 28.43
CA LEU A 171 -5.24 40.98 29.73
C LEU A 171 -4.91 42.48 29.82
N GLU A 172 -4.36 43.08 28.77
CA GLU A 172 -4.02 44.51 28.76
C GLU A 172 -5.25 45.43 28.75
N VAL A 173 -6.33 45.04 28.06
CA VAL A 173 -7.56 45.84 27.93
C VAL A 173 -8.51 45.64 29.11
N CYS A 174 -8.69 44.40 29.59
CA CYS A 174 -9.60 44.09 30.70
C CYS A 174 -8.97 44.27 32.09
N PHE A 175 -7.65 44.26 32.20
CA PHE A 175 -6.92 44.61 33.43
C PHE A 175 -5.95 45.77 33.16
N PRO A 176 -6.46 47.02 32.98
CA PRO A 176 -5.57 48.16 32.94
C PRO A 176 -4.91 48.28 34.31
N LYS A 177 -3.59 48.09 34.35
CA LYS A 177 -2.67 48.30 35.50
C LYS A 177 -3.44 48.52 36.80
N MET A 178 -3.78 47.44 37.52
CA MET A 178 -4.09 47.59 38.92
C MET A 178 -2.86 48.26 39.56
N GLN A 179 -2.96 49.56 39.82
CA GLN A 179 -2.16 50.21 40.83
C GLN A 179 -2.52 49.50 42.14
N TRP A 180 -1.68 48.53 42.51
CA TRP A 180 -1.63 47.96 43.85
C TRP A 180 -0.86 48.89 44.82
N PRO A 181 -1.31 50.12 45.14
CA PRO A 181 -1.00 50.68 46.47
C PRO A 181 -2.09 50.51 47.53
N TRP A 182 -3.34 50.23 47.17
CA TRP A 182 -4.44 50.39 48.14
C TRP A 182 -4.97 49.10 48.78
N LEU A 183 -4.70 47.92 48.22
CA LEU A 183 -5.20 46.64 48.75
C LEU A 183 -4.33 46.04 49.87
N VAL A 184 -3.06 46.46 50.02
CA VAL A 184 -2.24 46.08 51.19
C VAL A 184 -2.62 46.90 52.43
N PHE A 185 -3.13 48.12 52.25
CA PHE A 185 -3.54 48.99 53.37
C PHE A 185 -4.83 48.54 54.07
N PHE A 186 -5.72 47.83 53.39
CA PHE A 186 -6.96 47.34 54.00
C PHE A 186 -6.82 45.99 54.71
N TYR A 187 -5.82 45.18 54.38
CA TYR A 187 -5.63 43.87 55.02
C TYR A 187 -4.83 43.95 56.34
N VAL A 188 -4.03 44.99 56.55
CA VAL A 188 -3.24 45.17 57.79
C VAL A 188 -4.01 45.98 58.85
N ARG A 189 -5.04 46.75 58.49
CA ARG A 189 -5.78 47.62 59.43
C ARG A 189 -6.95 46.94 60.16
N ARG A 190 -7.16 45.62 59.97
CA ARG A 190 -8.24 44.86 60.62
C ARG A 190 -7.77 43.91 61.74
N LYS A 191 -6.55 44.12 62.26
CA LYS A 191 -6.00 43.35 63.39
C LYS A 191 -5.55 44.23 64.57
N ILE A 192 -6.38 45.20 64.97
CA ILE A 192 -6.35 45.71 66.36
C ILE A 192 -7.79 45.99 66.78
N PRO A 193 -8.33 45.22 67.74
CA PRO A 193 -9.05 45.84 68.84
C PRO A 193 -8.28 45.60 70.13
N LEU A 194 -7.93 46.74 70.72
CA LEU A 194 -7.73 46.95 72.16
C LEU A 194 -8.71 46.10 72.97
N PHE A 195 -8.19 45.37 73.96
CA PHE A 195 -8.91 45.15 75.21
C PHE A 195 -8.02 45.65 76.34
N SER A 196 -8.41 46.81 76.86
CA SER A 196 -8.03 47.33 78.17
C SER A 196 -8.94 46.72 79.22
N SER A 197 -8.35 46.17 80.28
CA SER A 197 -8.67 46.38 81.70
C SER A 197 -8.00 45.30 82.54
#